data_AF-A0A960PPA7-F1
#
_entry.id   AF-A0A960PPA7-F1
#
_cell.length_a   1.000
_cell.length_b   1.000
_cell.length_c   1.000
_cell.angle_alpha   90.00
_cell.angle_beta   90.00
_cell.angle_gamma   90.00
#
_symmetry.space_group_name_H-M   'P 1'
#
loop_
_entity.id
_entity.type
_entity.pdbx_description
1 polymer ?
#
loop_
_entity_poly.entity_id
_entity_poly.type
_entity_poly.pdbx_seq_one_letter_code
_entity_poly.pdbx_strand_id
1 'polypeptide(L)'
;MSELEDQIQNRREKRSALLDEGISPYPARFAYDLEPFEVHQELGEKDAEELEQLALRRTVPGRLRALRKHGKIYFLDLYDGRAKLQVLVRQNQLSEVALSALRNLDLGDYVGATGAILRSRTGELTLFAEDLVL
;
A
#
# COMPACT_ATOMS: atom_id res chain seq x y z
N MET A 1 22.15 -12.33 -20.55
CA MET A 1 21.40 -12.15 -19.30
C MET A 1 19.99 -12.63 -19.59
N SER A 2 19.46 -13.54 -18.78
CA SER A 2 18.06 -13.97 -18.87
C SER A 2 17.15 -12.94 -18.21
N GLU A 3 15.89 -12.90 -18.63
CA GLU A 3 14.87 -12.01 -18.04
C GLU A 3 14.75 -12.16 -16.51
N LEU A 4 14.98 -13.37 -16.00
CA LEU A 4 15.01 -13.66 -14.56
C LEU A 4 16.22 -13.03 -13.87
N GLU A 5 17.41 -13.10 -14.48
CA GLU A 5 18.62 -12.48 -13.93
C GLU A 5 18.48 -10.97 -13.83
N ASP A 6 17.90 -10.34 -14.86
CA ASP A 6 17.65 -8.89 -14.87
C ASP A 6 16.66 -8.48 -13.78
N GLN A 7 15.60 -9.27 -13.57
CA GLN A 7 14.63 -9.01 -12.50
C GLN A 7 15.24 -9.17 -11.09
N ILE A 8 16.08 -10.19 -10.88
CA ILE A 8 16.78 -10.39 -9.61
C ILE A 8 17.73 -9.23 -9.33
N GLN A 9 18.48 -8.78 -10.36
CA GLN A 9 19.41 -7.68 -10.24
C GLN A 9 18.71 -6.36 -9.89
N ASN A 10 17.61 -6.04 -10.59
CA ASN A 10 16.81 -4.85 -10.31
C ASN A 10 16.28 -4.83 -8.87
N ARG A 11 15.74 -5.96 -8.38
CA ARG A 11 15.29 -6.07 -6.98
C ARG A 11 16.41 -5.87 -5.96
N ARG A 12 17.62 -6.32 -6.26
CA ARG A 12 18.79 -6.11 -5.39
C ARG A 12 19.20 -4.64 -5.36
N GLU A 13 19.16 -3.97 -6.50
CA GLU A 13 19.48 -2.54 -6.61
C GLU A 13 18.48 -1.68 -5.84
N LYS A 14 17.18 -1.93 -6.01
CA LYS A 14 16.11 -1.26 -5.23
C LYS A 14 16.27 -1.48 -3.73
N ARG A 15 16.58 -2.71 -3.31
CA ARG A 15 16.88 -3.02 -1.91
C ARG A 15 18.08 -2.22 -1.40
N SER A 16 19.14 -2.09 -2.20
CA SER A 16 20.31 -1.30 -1.82
C SER A 16 19.95 0.17 -1.66
N ALA A 17 19.20 0.75 -2.61
CA ALA A 17 18.76 2.14 -2.54
C ALA A 17 17.95 2.43 -1.27
N LEU A 18 17.04 1.53 -0.88
CA LEU A 18 16.29 1.66 0.37
C LEU A 18 17.20 1.68 1.61
N LEU A 19 18.21 0.79 1.65
CA LEU A 19 19.16 0.74 2.75
C LEU A 19 20.05 1.98 2.81
N ASP A 20 20.49 2.50 1.66
CA ASP A 20 21.30 3.72 1.55
C ASP A 20 20.52 4.96 2.05
N GLU A 21 19.21 4.95 1.90
CA GLU A 21 18.29 5.97 2.44
C GLU A 21 17.89 5.71 3.91
N GLY A 22 18.44 4.67 4.55
CA GLY A 22 18.16 4.32 5.95
C GLY A 22 16.79 3.66 6.17
N ILE A 23 16.10 3.25 5.09
CA ILE A 23 14.82 2.56 5.14
C ILE A 23 15.09 1.05 5.25
N SER A 24 14.64 0.43 6.35
CA SER A 24 14.75 -1.03 6.49
C SER A 24 13.67 -1.72 5.65
N PRO A 25 14.04 -2.49 4.61
CA PRO A 25 13.05 -3.18 3.75
C PRO A 25 12.39 -4.39 4.44
N TYR A 26 12.93 -4.82 5.57
CA TYR A 26 12.45 -5.99 6.33
C TYR A 26 12.39 -5.64 7.82
N PRO A 27 11.41 -4.83 8.27
CA PRO A 27 11.25 -4.53 9.68
C PRO A 27 10.93 -5.80 10.48
N ALA A 28 11.52 -5.94 11.67
CA ALA A 28 11.30 -7.11 12.51
C ALA A 28 9.86 -7.21 13.05
N ARG A 29 9.18 -6.06 13.18
CA ARG A 29 7.79 -5.95 13.63
C ARG A 29 7.11 -4.82 12.88
N PHE A 30 5.85 -5.02 12.55
CA PHE A 30 4.98 -4.00 11.99
C PHE A 30 3.66 -4.03 12.75
N ALA A 31 3.27 -2.89 13.33
CA ALA A 31 1.98 -2.75 13.99
C ALA A 31 0.94 -2.34 12.94
N TYR A 32 -0.19 -3.04 12.94
CA TYR A 32 -1.31 -2.75 12.06
C TYR A 32 -2.62 -2.89 12.82
N ASP A 33 -3.66 -2.24 12.30
CA ASP A 33 -4.98 -2.26 12.93
C ASP A 33 -5.84 -3.40 12.38
N LEU A 34 -5.88 -3.54 11.04
CA LEU A 34 -6.73 -4.50 10.34
C LEU A 34 -6.01 -5.08 9.14
N GLU A 35 -6.30 -6.32 8.81
CA GLU A 35 -5.95 -6.93 7.53
C GLU A 35 -7.01 -6.61 6.45
N PRO A 36 -6.65 -6.65 5.15
CA PRO A 36 -7.58 -6.46 4.03
C PRO A 36 -8.92 -7.20 4.17
N PHE A 37 -8.90 -8.47 4.62
CA PHE A 37 -10.14 -9.23 4.83
C PHE A 37 -11.00 -8.67 5.96
N GLU A 38 -10.39 -8.26 7.07
CA GLU A 38 -11.09 -7.69 8.23
C GLU A 38 -11.70 -6.32 7.87
N VAL A 39 -10.99 -5.52 7.07
CA VAL A 39 -11.53 -4.27 6.51
C VAL A 39 -12.84 -4.51 5.75
N HIS A 40 -12.90 -5.55 4.90
CA HIS A 40 -14.15 -5.89 4.21
C HIS A 40 -15.23 -6.42 5.16
N GLN A 41 -14.87 -7.20 6.18
CA GLN A 41 -15.85 -7.69 7.15
C GLN A 41 -16.47 -6.57 7.99
N GLU A 42 -15.67 -5.62 8.46
CA GLU A 42 -16.12 -4.57 9.36
C GLU A 42 -16.78 -3.40 8.63
N LEU A 43 -16.29 -3.07 7.44
CA LEU A 43 -16.62 -1.83 6.73
C LEU A 43 -17.29 -2.07 5.36
N GLY A 44 -17.34 -3.32 4.88
CA GLY A 44 -17.83 -3.65 3.54
C GLY A 44 -19.31 -3.41 3.30
N GLU A 45 -20.14 -3.40 4.35
CA GLU A 45 -21.59 -3.13 4.26
C GLU A 45 -21.93 -1.65 4.47
N LYS A 46 -20.97 -0.83 4.93
CA LYS A 46 -21.18 0.59 5.20
C LYS A 46 -21.21 1.40 3.92
N ASP A 47 -22.10 2.37 3.80
CA ASP A 47 -22.13 3.25 2.64
C ASP A 47 -21.03 4.34 2.70
N ALA A 48 -20.99 5.20 1.68
CA ALA A 48 -19.98 6.26 1.60
C ALA A 48 -20.14 7.32 2.71
N GLU A 49 -21.37 7.69 3.04
CA GLU A 49 -21.66 8.72 4.05
C GLU A 49 -21.31 8.21 5.44
N GLU A 50 -21.64 6.95 5.74
CA GLU A 50 -21.27 6.29 7.01
C GLU A 50 -19.75 6.23 7.20
N LEU A 51 -19.00 5.86 6.16
CA LEU A 51 -17.54 5.79 6.23
C LEU A 51 -16.90 7.18 6.38
N GLU A 52 -17.42 8.19 5.68
CA GLU A 52 -16.96 9.57 5.82
C GLU A 52 -17.21 10.10 7.24
N GLN A 53 -18.36 9.80 7.84
CA GLN A 53 -18.69 10.21 9.22
C GLN A 53 -17.81 9.53 10.26
N LEU A 54 -17.48 8.24 10.07
CA LEU A 54 -16.61 7.52 10.99
C LEU A 54 -15.16 8.00 10.92
N ALA A 55 -14.73 8.55 9.77
CA ALA A 55 -13.39 9.06 9.52
C ALA A 55 -12.28 8.10 10.00
N LEU A 56 -12.46 6.79 9.76
CA LEU A 56 -11.57 5.76 10.29
C LEU A 56 -10.24 5.78 9.57
N ARG A 57 -9.21 6.20 10.31
CA ARG A 57 -7.82 6.03 9.93
C ARG A 57 -7.32 4.68 10.42
N ARG A 58 -6.79 3.87 9.51
CA ARG A 58 -6.29 2.52 9.80
C ARG A 58 -4.97 2.26 9.09
N THR A 59 -4.12 1.48 9.73
CA THR A 59 -2.92 0.88 9.15
C THR A 59 -3.23 -0.54 8.71
N VAL A 60 -3.03 -0.82 7.42
CA VAL A 60 -3.37 -2.11 6.80
C VAL A 60 -2.13 -2.67 6.08
N PRO A 61 -1.67 -3.88 6.43
CA PRO A 61 -0.60 -4.55 5.72
C PRO A 61 -1.15 -5.35 4.54
N GLY A 62 -0.31 -5.63 3.56
CA GLY A 62 -0.63 -6.66 2.57
C GLY A 62 0.46 -6.83 1.52
N ARG A 63 0.33 -7.90 0.75
CA ARG A 63 1.21 -8.16 -0.38
C ARG A 63 0.73 -7.37 -1.59
N LEU A 64 1.63 -6.61 -2.21
CA LEU A 64 1.35 -5.84 -3.41
C LEU A 64 1.10 -6.79 -4.59
N ARG A 65 -0.13 -6.81 -5.11
CA ARG A 65 -0.53 -7.64 -6.26
C ARG A 65 -0.61 -6.87 -7.57
N ALA A 66 -0.93 -5.57 -7.49
CA ALA A 66 -0.98 -4.68 -8.64
C ALA A 66 -0.52 -3.29 -8.22
N LEU A 67 0.22 -2.61 -9.12
CA LEU A 67 0.65 -1.23 -8.97
C LEU A 67 0.38 -0.52 -10.30
N ARG A 68 -0.50 0.48 -10.27
CA ARG A 68 -0.92 1.25 -11.44
C ARG A 68 -0.66 2.73 -11.19
N LYS A 69 0.08 3.39 -12.08
CA LYS A 69 0.43 4.82 -11.96
C LYS A 69 -0.35 5.64 -12.98
N HIS A 70 -1.01 6.69 -12.49
CA HIS A 70 -1.69 7.70 -13.30
C HIS A 70 -1.22 9.10 -12.89
N GLY A 71 -0.18 9.59 -13.56
CA GLY A 71 0.43 10.88 -13.22
C GLY A 71 1.01 10.89 -11.80
N LYS A 72 0.40 11.67 -10.90
CA LYS A 72 0.77 11.79 -9.48
C LYS A 72 -0.05 10.88 -8.54
N ILE A 73 -0.91 10.02 -9.10
CA ILE A 73 -1.76 9.10 -8.33
C ILE A 73 -1.29 7.67 -8.61
N TYR A 74 -1.24 6.86 -7.56
CA TYR A 74 -0.91 5.44 -7.62
C TYR A 74 -2.08 4.64 -7.04
N PHE A 75 -2.46 3.57 -7.72
CA PHE A 75 -3.41 2.59 -7.26
C PHE A 75 -2.66 1.29 -6.98
N LEU A 76 -2.76 0.83 -5.74
CA LEU A 76 -2.15 -0.41 -5.27
C LEU A 76 -3.25 -1.37 -4.88
N ASP A 77 -3.06 -2.65 -5.17
CA ASP A 77 -3.93 -3.70 -4.67
C ASP A 77 -3.15 -4.51 -3.63
N LEU A 78 -3.52 -4.38 -2.35
CA LEU A 78 -2.92 -5.14 -1.25
C LEU A 78 -3.73 -6.40 -0.99
N TYR A 79 -3.05 -7.53 -0.82
CA TYR A 79 -3.68 -8.83 -0.63
C TYR A 79 -3.10 -9.55 0.59
N ASP A 80 -3.96 -10.08 1.45
CA ASP A 80 -3.57 -10.80 2.67
C ASP A 80 -3.65 -12.32 2.55
N GLY A 81 -4.03 -12.85 1.39
CA GLY A 81 -4.31 -14.28 1.21
C GLY A 81 -5.79 -14.62 1.20
N ARG A 82 -6.67 -13.70 1.63
CA ARG A 82 -8.12 -13.90 1.70
C ARG A 82 -8.88 -12.87 0.89
N ALA A 83 -8.55 -11.59 1.03
CA ALA A 83 -9.19 -10.50 0.31
C ALA A 83 -8.17 -9.49 -0.23
N LYS A 84 -8.59 -8.75 -1.25
CA LYS A 84 -7.84 -7.62 -1.79
C LYS A 84 -8.42 -6.31 -1.25
N LEU A 85 -7.57 -5.35 -0.93
CA LEU A 85 -7.96 -3.97 -0.60
C LEU A 85 -7.29 -3.03 -1.59
N GLN A 86 -8.08 -2.13 -2.19
CA GLN A 86 -7.55 -1.08 -3.04
C GLN A 86 -6.96 0.02 -2.15
N VAL A 87 -5.79 0.51 -2.52
CA VAL A 87 -5.10 1.62 -1.87
C VAL A 87 -4.84 2.70 -2.90
N LEU A 88 -5.32 3.91 -2.63
CA LEU A 88 -5.06 5.09 -3.44
C LEU A 88 -4.03 5.96 -2.74
N VAL A 89 -2.94 6.23 -3.43
CA VAL A 89 -1.83 7.05 -2.93
C VAL A 89 -1.69 8.27 -3.83
N ARG A 90 -1.64 9.46 -3.22
CA ARG A 90 -1.31 10.69 -3.95
C ARG A 90 0.11 11.11 -3.59
N GLN A 91 0.95 11.24 -4.62
CA GLN A 91 2.37 11.55 -4.45
C GLN A 91 2.62 12.84 -3.67
N ASN A 92 1.74 13.83 -3.79
CA ASN A 92 1.85 15.12 -3.09
C ASN A 92 1.44 15.07 -1.61
N GLN A 93 0.88 13.94 -1.13
CA GLN A 93 0.45 13.76 0.26
C GLN A 93 1.45 12.93 1.08
N LEU A 94 2.42 12.29 0.43
CA LEU A 94 3.41 11.44 1.08
C LEU A 94 4.63 12.23 1.55
N SER A 95 5.23 11.75 2.65
CA SER A 95 6.57 12.17 3.08
C SER A 95 7.64 11.73 2.08
N GLU A 96 8.84 12.32 2.14
CA GLU A 96 9.94 11.94 1.25
C GLU A 96 10.34 10.47 1.42
N VAL A 97 10.29 9.95 2.65
CA VAL A 97 10.54 8.55 2.99
C VAL A 97 9.50 7.64 2.35
N ALA A 98 8.21 7.94 2.53
CA ALA A 98 7.12 7.15 1.94
C ALA A 98 7.13 7.23 0.40
N LEU A 99 7.54 8.36 -0.16
CA LEU A 99 7.75 8.50 -1.59
C LEU A 99 8.86 7.59 -2.10
N SER A 100 9.93 7.43 -1.33
CA SER A 100 11.00 6.54 -1.73
C SER A 100 10.63 5.07 -1.61
N ALA A 101 9.91 4.71 -0.54
CA ALA A 101 9.29 3.39 -0.43
C ALA A 101 8.41 3.13 -1.67
N LEU A 102 7.51 4.05 -2.02
CA LEU A 102 6.64 3.93 -3.20
C LEU A 102 7.41 3.76 -4.52
N ARG A 103 8.54 4.46 -4.70
CA ARG A 103 9.35 4.36 -5.94
C ARG A 103 10.08 3.03 -6.06
N ASN A 104 10.48 2.44 -4.95
CA ASN A 104 11.25 1.20 -4.90
C ASN A 104 10.38 -0.05 -4.76
N LEU A 105 9.06 0.08 -4.72
CA LEU A 105 8.14 -1.05 -4.67
C LEU A 105 8.17 -1.92 -5.94
N ASP A 106 8.03 -3.22 -5.72
CA ASP A 106 7.77 -4.22 -6.75
C ASP A 106 6.57 -5.12 -6.40
N LEU A 107 5.99 -5.73 -7.43
CA LEU A 107 4.93 -6.73 -7.25
C LEU A 107 5.42 -7.89 -6.38
N GLY A 108 4.64 -8.27 -5.38
CA GLY A 108 4.99 -9.32 -4.42
C GLY A 108 5.64 -8.82 -3.14
N ASP A 109 6.02 -7.55 -3.06
CA ASP A 109 6.53 -6.95 -1.83
C ASP A 109 5.41 -6.80 -0.80
N TYR A 110 5.76 -6.84 0.49
CA TYR A 110 4.84 -6.52 1.57
C TYR A 110 4.88 -5.02 1.85
N VAL A 111 3.71 -4.44 2.08
CA VAL A 111 3.54 -3.00 2.26
C VAL A 111 2.55 -2.76 3.38
N GLY A 112 2.88 -1.82 4.26
CA GLY A 112 1.95 -1.21 5.20
C GLY A 112 1.44 0.11 4.65
N ALA A 113 0.12 0.27 4.54
CA ALA A 113 -0.50 1.52 4.14
C ALA A 113 -1.34 2.08 5.29
N THR A 114 -1.15 3.37 5.58
CA THR A 114 -1.92 4.06 6.63
C THR A 114 -2.73 5.19 6.02
N GLY A 115 -4.03 5.23 6.33
CA GLY A 115 -4.90 6.24 5.76
C GLY A 115 -6.37 6.06 6.10
N ALA A 116 -7.23 6.87 5.49
CA ALA A 116 -8.67 6.81 5.68
C ALA A 116 -9.29 5.74 4.78
N ILE A 117 -10.17 4.89 5.34
CA ILE A 117 -10.93 3.91 4.56
C ILE A 117 -12.27 4.52 4.14
N LEU A 118 -12.43 4.73 2.83
CA LEU A 118 -13.62 5.36 2.23
C LEU A 118 -14.05 4.56 1.00
N ARG A 119 -15.24 4.87 0.46
CA ARG A 119 -15.63 4.38 -0.87
C ARG A 119 -15.12 5.31 -1.96
N SER A 120 -14.53 4.74 -3.00
CA SER A 120 -14.17 5.49 -4.19
C SER A 120 -15.43 5.85 -5.00
N ARG A 121 -15.26 6.67 -6.06
CA ARG A 121 -16.36 7.05 -6.96
C ARG A 121 -17.02 5.85 -7.66
N THR A 122 -16.32 4.73 -7.79
CA THR A 122 -16.86 3.49 -8.36
C THR A 122 -17.55 2.60 -7.32
N GLY A 123 -17.64 3.06 -6.07
CA GLY A 123 -18.25 2.32 -4.96
C GLY A 123 -17.31 1.30 -4.30
N GLU A 124 -16.07 1.18 -4.76
CA GLU A 124 -15.09 0.23 -4.24
C GLU A 124 -14.47 0.73 -2.92
N LEU A 125 -14.41 -0.15 -1.91
CA LEU A 125 -13.77 0.13 -0.63
C LEU A 125 -12.26 0.36 -0.83
N THR A 126 -11.80 1.56 -0.47
CA THR A 126 -10.47 2.06 -0.81
C THR A 126 -9.82 2.74 0.39
N LEU A 127 -8.57 2.38 0.68
CA LEU A 127 -7.74 3.10 1.64
C LEU A 127 -7.04 4.27 0.94
N PHE A 128 -7.34 5.50 1.35
CA PHE A 128 -6.69 6.71 0.89
C PHE A 128 -5.43 6.93 1.72
N ALA A 129 -4.30 6.47 1.21
CA ALA A 129 -3.05 6.41 1.94
C ALA A 129 -2.41 7.79 2.08
N GLU A 130 -2.05 8.10 3.32
CA GLU A 130 -1.28 9.27 3.73
C GLU A 130 0.16 8.88 4.07
N ASP A 131 0.39 7.60 4.35
CA ASP A 131 1.71 7.05 4.62
C ASP A 131 1.85 5.63 4.06
N LEU A 132 3.09 5.27 3.73
CA LEU A 132 3.47 3.96 3.19
C LEU A 132 4.80 3.52 3.77
N VAL A 133 4.86 2.26 4.20
CA VAL A 133 6.07 1.63 4.72
C VAL A 133 6.27 0.24 4.11
N LEU A 134 7.54 -0.17 4.03
CA LEU A 134 8.01 -1.48 3.61
C LEU A 134 8.35 -2.35 4.82
#